data_AF-A0A3N4IXM3-F1
#
_entry.id   AF-A0A3N4IXM3-F1
#
_cell.length_a   1.000
_cell.length_b   1.000
_cell.length_c   1.000
_cell.angle_alpha   90.00
_cell.angle_beta   90.00
_cell.angle_gamma   90.00
#
_symmetry.space_group_name_H-M   'P 1'
#
loop_
_entity.id
_entity.type
_entity.pdbx_description
1 polymer ?
#
loop_
_entity_poly.entity_id
_entity_poly.type
_entity_poly.pdbx_seq_one_letter_code
_entity_poly.pdbx_strand_id
1 'polypeptide(L)'
;MYEGDPQQFWQINRRNVVAQFNPRRTAGSSTTPMQKPEDCRRVDLWTHGRLFNYNQPTPWQDDISQWLIRNPHGINLGRIGILFYGKNELYLYSGRLTPKFSLGEARVVVQTCVDPTDDTIAVEVGSKLVTKGLLLVFFGFPYAIGKNKSDAPFAGVWDAVGNHTTEPTSANDWAQIKHTLDDTTYFVTAQWDKDCIFTFSTTFTSTSPRHRAASVSWIQKSSSTPTDTRAREIRGRIILSQHLLAVNYVGKEPPQESGLVNSGWYGKFHLEIYLWHSAHWGCWDKWDLLDWSTDVYSRFLGDQGYSGARWGKMSDPSGGSAPGLINSLLIWQQPHPLYFAGMEYRAKPTLKTLRKWREVVFQTAEFMSSYTFWNESTGVYGLGPPFYPVSENTKPNVTINPTFEQVYWRFGLEVARSWQERQDLAIAINTPEFKRWITFGFLSNLAWSWCVVTRYDGRPTMNYTLPLNLTIMKNTAERVWSSWNFTDCWGWGFPTLAMNTARPGDGEKAVEFLMHENFVFDVGMPASGALLAVGMIAAGWGGGGKGGGFPEGWMVRSEGFEAFM
;
A
#
# COMPACT_ATOMS: atom_id res chain seq x y z
N MET A 1 -66.69 2.04 53.25
CA MET A 1 -67.39 2.62 52.08
C MET A 1 -66.29 3.12 51.14
N TYR A 2 -66.20 2.54 49.94
CA TYR A 2 -66.68 3.13 48.66
C TYR A 2 -65.92 4.42 48.29
N GLU A 3 -65.36 4.61 47.08
CA GLU A 3 -65.06 3.71 45.94
C GLU A 3 -64.22 4.49 44.89
N GLY A 4 -63.74 3.85 43.81
CA GLY A 4 -63.49 4.55 42.53
C GLY A 4 -62.03 4.78 42.07
N ASP A 5 -61.68 4.13 40.96
CA ASP A 5 -60.40 4.12 40.22
C ASP A 5 -59.97 5.47 39.57
N PRO A 6 -58.68 5.88 39.63
CA PRO A 6 -58.14 7.04 38.91
C PRO A 6 -57.63 6.69 37.49
N GLN A 7 -58.55 6.52 36.55
CA GLN A 7 -58.30 6.45 35.09
C GLN A 7 -59.12 7.55 34.37
N GLN A 8 -58.77 8.08 33.18
CA GLN A 8 -57.68 7.84 32.25
C GLN A 8 -57.53 9.08 31.34
N PHE A 9 -56.31 9.61 31.08
CA PHE A 9 -56.08 10.49 29.93
C PHE A 9 -54.69 10.27 29.30
N TRP A 10 -54.61 9.20 28.51
CA TRP A 10 -53.80 9.05 27.29
C TRP A 10 -52.38 9.66 27.28
N GLN A 11 -51.47 9.11 28.09
CA GLN A 11 -50.05 9.17 27.74
C GLN A 11 -49.82 8.34 26.47
N ILE A 12 -49.64 9.01 25.32
CA ILE A 12 -49.18 8.36 24.09
C ILE A 12 -47.81 7.75 24.36
N ASN A 13 -47.74 6.41 24.43
CA ASN A 13 -46.48 5.70 24.59
C ASN A 13 -45.63 5.82 23.31
N ARG A 14 -44.84 6.90 23.25
CA ARG A 14 -43.97 7.22 22.10
C ARG A 14 -43.00 6.09 21.76
N ARG A 15 -42.56 5.28 22.72
CA ARG A 15 -41.72 4.10 22.44
C ARG A 15 -42.47 3.05 21.64
N ASN A 16 -43.73 2.76 21.95
CA ASN A 16 -44.52 1.79 21.20
C ASN A 16 -44.85 2.28 19.78
N VAL A 17 -45.14 3.58 19.60
CA VAL A 17 -45.37 4.16 18.26
C VAL A 17 -44.09 4.09 17.43
N VAL A 18 -42.94 4.51 17.97
CA VAL A 18 -41.64 4.41 17.27
C VAL A 18 -41.27 2.95 16.97
N ALA A 19 -41.60 2.01 17.86
CA ALA A 19 -41.36 0.58 17.66
C ALA A 19 -42.25 -0.10 16.62
N GLN A 20 -43.32 0.55 16.14
CA GLN A 20 -44.18 0.08 15.04
C GLN A 20 -43.73 0.59 13.67
N PHE A 21 -43.05 1.74 13.61
CA PHE A 21 -42.55 2.32 12.35
C PHE A 21 -41.05 2.07 12.09
N ASN A 22 -40.31 1.56 13.07
CA ASN A 22 -38.91 1.17 12.89
C ASN A 22 -38.82 -0.31 12.45
N PRO A 23 -38.43 -0.63 11.20
CA PRO A 23 -38.29 -2.01 10.74
C PRO A 23 -37.14 -2.69 11.48
N ARG A 24 -37.48 -3.57 12.43
CA ARG A 24 -36.51 -4.25 13.30
C ARG A 24 -35.56 -5.17 12.51
N ARG A 25 -34.41 -4.64 12.10
CA ARG A 25 -33.18 -5.44 12.06
C ARG A 25 -32.63 -5.53 13.47
N THR A 26 -32.72 -6.72 14.06
CA THR A 26 -31.96 -7.06 15.26
C THR A 26 -30.49 -7.20 14.87
N ALA A 27 -29.71 -6.13 15.00
CA ALA A 27 -28.26 -6.22 14.99
C ALA A 27 -27.83 -7.09 16.18
N GLY A 28 -27.40 -8.33 15.90
CA GLY A 28 -26.95 -9.27 16.93
C GLY A 28 -25.61 -8.90 17.56
N SER A 29 -24.86 -7.99 16.92
CA SER A 29 -23.60 -7.44 17.41
C SER A 29 -23.68 -5.92 17.54
N SER A 30 -23.02 -5.38 18.55
CA SER A 30 -22.87 -3.94 18.77
C SER A 30 -21.93 -3.25 17.77
N THR A 31 -21.33 -4.00 16.84
CA THR A 31 -20.44 -3.49 15.78
C THR A 31 -21.15 -3.14 14.48
N THR A 32 -22.43 -3.50 14.30
CA THR A 32 -23.16 -3.30 13.03
C THR A 32 -24.19 -2.16 13.15
N PRO A 33 -24.19 -1.14 12.27
CA PRO A 33 -25.18 -0.07 12.28
C PRO A 33 -26.59 -0.59 11.92
N MET A 34 -27.62 0.19 12.27
CA MET A 34 -29.01 -0.10 11.87
C MET A 34 -29.24 0.12 10.36
N GLN A 35 -28.41 0.96 9.73
CA GLN A 35 -28.31 1.15 8.28
C GLN A 35 -27.49 0.02 7.66
N LYS A 36 -27.79 -0.34 6.42
CA LYS A 36 -27.01 -1.29 5.62
C LYS A 36 -25.95 -0.60 4.76
N PRO A 37 -24.97 -1.33 4.17
CA PRO A 37 -24.12 -0.81 3.10
C PRO A 37 -24.91 -0.14 1.97
N GLU A 38 -26.02 -0.75 1.53
CA GLU A 38 -26.88 -0.21 0.47
C GLU A 38 -27.56 1.13 0.83
N ASP A 39 -27.67 1.46 2.12
CA ASP A 39 -28.29 2.71 2.57
C ASP A 39 -27.30 3.89 2.54
N CYS A 40 -26.00 3.65 2.36
CA CYS A 40 -24.95 4.67 2.31
C CYS A 40 -24.98 5.45 0.98
N ARG A 41 -25.74 6.54 0.95
CA ARG A 41 -25.86 7.44 -0.19
C ARG A 41 -24.66 8.35 -0.31
N ARG A 42 -24.07 8.34 -1.50
CA ARG A 42 -23.08 9.31 -1.98
C ARG A 42 -23.62 10.73 -1.99
N VAL A 43 -22.71 11.70 -1.94
CA VAL A 43 -23.00 13.13 -1.97
C VAL A 43 -22.55 13.72 -3.29
N ASP A 44 -23.45 14.43 -3.96
CA ASP A 44 -23.12 15.22 -5.13
C ASP A 44 -22.39 16.51 -4.71
N LEU A 45 -21.13 16.66 -5.15
CA LEU A 45 -20.34 17.87 -4.97
C LEU A 45 -20.15 18.58 -6.31
N TRP A 46 -20.32 19.90 -6.30
CA TRP A 46 -20.06 20.73 -7.47
C TRP A 46 -18.57 20.73 -7.82
N THR A 47 -18.26 20.11 -8.96
CA THR A 47 -16.91 19.86 -9.45
C THR A 47 -16.90 20.25 -10.92
N HIS A 48 -16.11 21.25 -11.29
CA HIS A 48 -15.89 21.60 -12.70
C HIS A 48 -17.16 21.91 -13.53
N GLY A 49 -18.11 22.64 -12.95
CA GLY A 49 -19.32 23.06 -13.65
C GLY A 49 -20.39 21.96 -13.77
N ARG A 50 -20.20 20.82 -13.09
CA ARG A 50 -21.16 19.72 -12.99
C ARG A 50 -21.15 19.10 -11.60
N LEU A 51 -22.10 18.21 -11.32
CA LEU A 51 -22.09 17.40 -10.11
C LEU A 51 -21.24 16.14 -10.31
N PHE A 52 -20.41 15.81 -9.33
CA PHE A 52 -19.74 14.51 -9.20
C PHE A 52 -20.21 13.84 -7.91
N ASN A 53 -20.46 12.54 -7.98
CA ASN A 53 -21.13 11.76 -6.93
C ASN A 53 -20.10 10.99 -6.08
N TYR A 54 -19.81 11.48 -4.87
CA TYR A 54 -18.68 11.02 -4.04
C TYR A 54 -19.09 10.20 -2.80
N ASN A 55 -18.27 9.22 -2.39
CA ASN A 55 -18.41 8.50 -1.11
C ASN A 55 -18.00 9.42 0.08
N GLN A 56 -18.83 10.41 0.41
CA GLN A 56 -18.62 11.35 1.51
C GLN A 56 -19.48 11.02 2.72
N PRO A 57 -18.93 11.05 3.95
CA PRO A 57 -19.74 10.98 5.16
C PRO A 57 -20.63 12.23 5.27
N THR A 58 -21.81 12.06 5.86
CA THR A 58 -22.74 13.15 6.21
C THR A 58 -23.25 12.94 7.62
N PRO A 59 -23.71 13.98 8.34
CA PRO A 59 -24.14 13.84 9.74
C PRO A 59 -25.24 12.80 9.98
N TRP A 60 -26.05 12.50 8.96
CA TRP A 60 -27.16 11.53 8.97
C TRP A 60 -26.73 10.09 8.58
N GLN A 61 -25.46 9.92 8.23
CA GLN A 61 -24.87 8.69 7.71
C GLN A 61 -23.49 8.40 8.33
N ASP A 62 -23.12 9.06 9.44
CA ASP A 62 -21.78 8.87 10.02
C ASP A 62 -21.62 7.42 10.51
N ASP A 63 -22.58 6.84 11.23
CA ASP A 63 -22.54 5.44 11.68
C ASP A 63 -22.22 4.44 10.54
N ILE A 64 -22.95 4.51 9.41
CA ILE A 64 -22.68 3.64 8.26
C ILE A 64 -21.39 4.01 7.52
N SER A 65 -21.03 5.29 7.46
CA SER A 65 -19.77 5.74 6.84
C SER A 65 -18.56 5.23 7.63
N GLN A 66 -18.59 5.35 8.96
CA GLN A 66 -17.60 4.82 9.89
C GLN A 66 -17.52 3.30 9.80
N TRP A 67 -18.67 2.62 9.66
CA TRP A 67 -18.69 1.16 9.47
C TRP A 67 -18.05 0.73 8.15
N LEU A 68 -18.35 1.39 7.03
CA LEU A 68 -17.75 1.09 5.71
C LEU A 68 -16.26 1.50 5.63
N ILE A 69 -15.87 2.54 6.35
CA ILE A 69 -14.46 2.91 6.56
C ILE A 69 -13.69 1.77 7.24
N ARG A 70 -14.34 1.07 8.18
CA ARG A 70 -13.75 -0.04 8.95
C ARG A 70 -13.83 -1.37 8.20
N ASN A 71 -14.98 -1.73 7.66
CA ASN A 71 -15.30 -3.11 7.26
C ASN A 71 -15.30 -3.33 5.75
N PRO A 72 -14.77 -4.47 5.25
CA PRO A 72 -13.95 -5.43 5.99
C PRO A 72 -12.63 -4.80 6.46
N HIS A 73 -12.14 -5.25 7.62
CA HIS A 73 -10.82 -4.92 8.19
C HIS A 73 -9.93 -6.17 8.24
N GLY A 74 -8.62 -5.98 8.20
CA GLY A 74 -7.63 -7.03 8.41
C GLY A 74 -7.54 -7.46 9.87
N ILE A 75 -7.38 -8.77 10.10
CA ILE A 75 -7.10 -9.40 11.39
C ILE A 75 -5.97 -10.43 11.23
N ASN A 76 -5.33 -10.85 12.31
CA ASN A 76 -4.50 -12.05 12.25
C ASN A 76 -5.39 -13.30 12.18
N LEU A 77 -5.11 -14.22 11.24
CA LEU A 77 -5.74 -15.55 11.15
C LEU A 77 -5.38 -16.50 12.32
N GLY A 78 -4.58 -16.00 13.26
CA GLY A 78 -4.09 -16.73 14.43
C GLY A 78 -2.63 -16.43 14.70
N ARG A 79 -2.07 -17.13 15.69
CA ARG A 79 -0.63 -17.18 15.98
C ARG A 79 -0.23 -18.59 16.37
N ILE A 80 1.00 -18.97 16.03
CA ILE A 80 1.67 -20.18 16.53
C ILE A 80 2.75 -19.77 17.51
N GLY A 81 2.84 -20.45 18.64
CA GLY A 81 3.93 -20.27 19.61
C GLY A 81 4.40 -21.58 20.23
N ILE A 82 5.55 -21.52 20.90
CA ILE A 82 6.18 -22.66 21.57
C ILE A 82 6.23 -22.37 23.08
N LEU A 83 5.72 -23.29 23.88
CA LEU A 83 5.69 -23.24 25.34
C LEU A 83 6.65 -24.28 25.94
N PHE A 84 7.30 -23.96 27.05
CA PHE A 84 8.26 -24.81 27.74
C PHE A 84 7.82 -25.16 29.16
N TYR A 85 7.94 -26.43 29.54
CA TYR A 85 7.53 -26.92 30.86
C TYR A 85 8.60 -26.65 31.94
N GLY A 86 8.83 -25.38 32.27
CA GLY A 86 9.73 -24.97 33.35
C GLY A 86 10.11 -23.50 33.34
N LYS A 87 9.40 -22.67 34.12
CA LYS A 87 9.30 -21.19 34.02
C LYS A 87 8.57 -20.70 32.76
N ASN A 88 7.79 -19.63 32.94
CA ASN A 88 6.95 -19.04 31.91
C ASN A 88 7.69 -17.89 31.21
N GLU A 89 8.46 -18.22 30.17
CA GLU A 89 9.03 -17.23 29.23
C GLU A 89 8.66 -17.64 27.79
N LEU A 90 8.29 -16.66 26.95
CA LEU A 90 7.62 -16.88 25.67
C LEU A 90 8.30 -16.09 24.55
N TYR A 91 8.54 -16.76 23.42
CA TYR A 91 9.21 -16.20 22.24
C TYR A 91 8.47 -16.59 20.96
N LEU A 92 8.34 -15.65 20.01
CA LEU A 92 7.52 -15.72 18.79
C LEU A 92 8.19 -15.02 17.60
N TYR A 93 7.96 -15.54 16.38
CA TYR A 93 8.18 -14.89 15.07
C TYR A 93 9.63 -14.53 14.66
N SER A 94 9.98 -14.42 13.36
CA SER A 94 9.17 -14.35 12.12
C SER A 94 9.72 -15.21 10.94
N GLY A 95 9.32 -14.96 9.68
CA GLY A 95 9.43 -15.87 8.51
C GLY A 95 10.79 -16.01 7.80
N ARG A 96 11.35 -17.22 7.83
CA ARG A 96 12.72 -17.68 7.48
C ARG A 96 13.86 -16.94 8.16
N LEU A 97 13.80 -17.06 9.48
CA LEU A 97 14.81 -16.65 10.44
C LEU A 97 15.45 -17.91 11.06
N THR A 98 16.59 -17.79 11.76
CA THR A 98 17.25 -18.93 12.44
C THR A 98 17.71 -18.55 13.85
N PRO A 99 16.76 -18.21 14.74
CA PRO A 99 17.05 -17.94 16.15
C PRO A 99 17.80 -19.10 16.81
N LYS A 100 18.76 -18.75 17.66
CA LYS A 100 19.46 -19.64 18.57
C LYS A 100 19.29 -19.07 19.97
N PHE A 101 18.53 -19.74 20.82
CA PHE A 101 18.32 -19.38 22.21
C PHE A 101 18.49 -20.59 23.12
N SER A 102 18.49 -20.38 24.43
CA SER A 102 18.62 -21.44 25.43
C SER A 102 17.44 -21.38 26.38
N LEU A 103 16.81 -22.52 26.65
CA LEU A 103 15.81 -22.70 27.69
C LEU A 103 16.43 -23.56 28.79
N GLY A 104 16.80 -22.91 29.90
CA GLY A 104 17.80 -23.45 30.82
C GLY A 104 19.12 -23.74 30.08
N GLU A 105 19.68 -24.93 30.28
CA GLU A 105 20.89 -25.39 29.57
C GLU A 105 20.63 -25.86 28.13
N ALA A 106 19.36 -26.06 27.76
CA ALA A 106 19.02 -26.68 26.48
C ALA A 106 18.87 -25.65 25.37
N ARG A 107 19.80 -25.70 24.40
CA ARG A 107 19.72 -24.91 23.16
C ARG A 107 18.48 -25.29 22.35
N VAL A 108 17.79 -24.27 21.84
CA VAL A 108 16.72 -24.35 20.85
C VAL A 108 17.17 -23.62 19.60
N VAL A 109 16.91 -24.23 18.45
CA VAL A 109 16.95 -23.58 17.14
C VAL A 109 15.56 -23.70 16.54
N VAL A 110 14.99 -22.59 16.08
CA VAL A 110 13.78 -22.60 15.26
C VAL A 110 14.16 -22.16 13.86
N GLN A 111 13.57 -22.77 12.84
CA GLN A 111 13.49 -22.21 11.50
C GLN A 111 12.03 -22.12 11.09
N THR A 112 11.74 -21.20 10.18
CA THR A 112 10.41 -21.02 9.60
C THR A 112 10.54 -20.85 8.09
N CYS A 113 9.46 -21.01 7.35
CA CYS A 113 9.28 -20.38 6.04
C CYS A 113 7.79 -20.26 5.71
N VAL A 114 7.47 -19.39 4.78
CA VAL A 114 6.15 -19.31 4.15
C VAL A 114 6.27 -19.92 2.76
N ASP A 115 5.24 -20.63 2.29
CA ASP A 115 5.11 -20.89 0.86
C ASP A 115 4.69 -19.58 0.16
N PRO A 116 5.23 -19.23 -1.02
CA PRO A 116 4.81 -18.03 -1.73
C PRO A 116 3.50 -18.23 -2.53
N THR A 117 3.01 -19.46 -2.68
CA THR A 117 1.90 -19.85 -3.57
C THR A 117 0.70 -20.50 -2.86
N ASP A 118 0.82 -20.78 -1.58
CA ASP A 118 -0.20 -21.41 -0.73
C ASP A 118 -0.24 -20.72 0.65
N ASP A 119 -1.35 -20.80 1.38
CA ASP A 119 -1.54 -20.18 2.71
C ASP A 119 -0.81 -20.97 3.83
N THR A 120 0.33 -21.58 3.49
CA THR A 120 1.09 -22.54 4.32
C THR A 120 2.33 -21.90 4.91
N ILE A 121 2.55 -22.15 6.22
CA ILE A 121 3.81 -21.84 6.91
C ILE A 121 4.41 -23.11 7.51
N ALA A 122 5.70 -23.35 7.26
CA ALA A 122 6.45 -24.45 7.85
C ALA A 122 7.29 -23.96 9.03
N VAL A 123 7.43 -24.79 10.06
CA VAL A 123 8.20 -24.48 11.28
C VAL A 123 9.03 -25.72 11.69
N GLU A 124 10.36 -25.60 11.68
CA GLU A 124 11.27 -26.63 12.16
C GLU A 124 11.79 -26.25 13.56
N VAL A 125 11.76 -27.19 14.53
CA VAL A 125 12.24 -26.95 15.90
C VAL A 125 13.33 -27.96 16.27
N GLY A 126 14.58 -27.52 16.19
CA GLY A 126 15.76 -28.30 16.60
C GLY A 126 16.09 -28.09 18.07
N SER A 127 15.66 -29.00 18.96
CA SER A 127 16.11 -29.05 20.35
C SER A 127 16.02 -30.44 20.97
N LYS A 128 16.93 -30.73 21.93
CA LYS A 128 16.84 -31.89 22.84
C LYS A 128 15.60 -31.86 23.76
N LEU A 129 14.89 -30.73 23.83
CA LEU A 129 13.64 -30.61 24.58
C LEU A 129 12.43 -31.21 23.84
N VAL A 130 12.43 -31.20 22.50
CA VAL A 130 11.40 -31.86 21.68
C VAL A 130 11.41 -33.36 21.95
N THR A 131 12.59 -33.99 21.89
CA THR A 131 12.81 -35.41 22.22
C THR A 131 12.59 -35.78 23.70
N LYS A 132 12.14 -34.83 24.53
CA LYS A 132 11.77 -35.04 25.94
C LYS A 132 10.29 -34.73 26.23
N GLY A 133 9.51 -34.31 25.23
CA GLY A 133 8.14 -33.84 25.44
C GLY A 133 8.03 -32.55 26.26
N LEU A 134 9.11 -31.76 26.37
CA LEU A 134 9.17 -30.56 27.21
C LEU A 134 8.84 -29.26 26.44
N LEU A 135 8.66 -29.35 25.12
CA LEU A 135 8.15 -28.26 24.30
C LEU A 135 6.77 -28.62 23.76
N LEU A 136 5.83 -27.69 23.92
CA LEU A 136 4.45 -27.78 23.45
C LEU A 136 4.23 -26.73 22.37
N VAL A 137 3.48 -27.06 21.32
CA VAL A 137 3.00 -26.07 20.35
C VAL A 137 1.63 -25.57 20.78
N PHE A 138 1.41 -24.26 20.68
CA PHE A 138 0.10 -23.66 20.92
C PHE A 138 -0.37 -22.78 19.77
N PHE A 139 -1.69 -22.80 19.58
CA PHE A 139 -2.41 -21.91 18.69
C PHE A 139 -3.27 -20.95 19.52
N GLY A 140 -3.36 -19.70 19.06
CA GLY A 140 -4.28 -18.70 19.60
C GLY A 140 -4.90 -17.89 18.47
N PHE A 141 -6.10 -17.33 18.72
CA PHE A 141 -6.92 -16.64 17.73
C PHE A 141 -7.52 -15.37 18.35
N PRO A 142 -7.72 -14.28 17.59
CA PRO A 142 -8.35 -13.05 18.06
C PRO A 142 -9.84 -12.93 17.66
N TYR A 143 -10.57 -12.07 18.36
CA TYR A 143 -11.84 -11.52 17.87
C TYR A 143 -11.63 -10.28 16.99
N ALA A 144 -12.49 -10.08 15.98
CA ALA A 144 -12.51 -8.93 15.10
C ALA A 144 -13.42 -7.82 15.65
N ILE A 145 -12.98 -6.55 15.62
CA ILE A 145 -13.79 -5.44 16.15
C ILE A 145 -13.65 -4.11 15.38
N GLY A 146 -12.65 -3.97 14.49
CA GLY A 146 -12.46 -2.78 13.65
C GLY A 146 -12.35 -1.45 14.40
N LYS A 147 -12.00 -1.49 15.70
CA LYS A 147 -12.06 -0.31 16.60
C LYS A 147 -10.94 0.70 16.33
N ASN A 148 -9.75 0.21 16.02
CA ASN A 148 -8.55 1.01 15.83
C ASN A 148 -8.22 1.11 14.34
N LYS A 149 -7.81 2.30 13.88
CA LYS A 149 -7.37 2.52 12.48
C LYS A 149 -6.05 1.80 12.16
N SER A 150 -5.28 1.45 13.17
CA SER A 150 -4.05 0.67 13.06
C SER A 150 -3.79 -0.05 14.38
N ASP A 151 -3.59 -1.36 14.33
CA ASP A 151 -3.09 -2.20 15.42
C ASP A 151 -1.73 -2.80 15.03
N ALA A 152 -0.77 -2.73 15.95
CA ALA A 152 0.57 -3.30 15.78
C ALA A 152 1.10 -3.83 17.13
N PRO A 153 1.87 -4.93 17.15
CA PRO A 153 2.24 -5.80 16.04
C PRO A 153 1.19 -6.90 15.75
N PHE A 154 0.06 -6.92 16.47
CA PHE A 154 -1.02 -7.90 16.28
C PHE A 154 -2.36 -7.18 16.18
N ALA A 155 -3.19 -7.58 15.22
CA ALA A 155 -4.52 -7.03 14.98
C ALA A 155 -5.62 -7.93 15.57
N GLY A 156 -6.69 -7.31 16.06
CA GLY A 156 -7.79 -7.99 16.76
C GLY A 156 -7.58 -8.14 18.27
N VAL A 157 -8.63 -8.62 18.95
CA VAL A 157 -8.74 -8.65 20.42
C VAL A 157 -8.54 -10.08 20.93
N TRP A 158 -7.42 -10.34 21.59
CA TRP A 158 -6.93 -11.70 21.91
C TRP A 158 -7.39 -12.25 23.26
N ASP A 159 -8.10 -11.43 24.04
CA ASP A 159 -8.70 -11.71 25.33
C ASP A 159 -10.25 -11.83 25.26
N ALA A 160 -10.86 -11.44 24.13
CA ALA A 160 -12.29 -11.55 23.86
C ALA A 160 -12.75 -12.99 23.50
N VAL A 161 -12.26 -13.99 24.24
CA VAL A 161 -12.44 -15.43 23.96
C VAL A 161 -13.89 -15.91 23.99
N GLY A 162 -14.81 -15.12 24.58
CA GLY A 162 -16.25 -15.40 24.58
C GLY A 162 -17.00 -14.92 23.32
N ASN A 163 -16.34 -14.18 22.42
CA ASN A 163 -16.95 -13.61 21.23
C ASN A 163 -16.72 -14.44 19.95
N HIS A 164 -15.98 -15.54 20.05
CA HIS A 164 -15.67 -16.45 18.94
C HIS A 164 -15.70 -17.91 19.42
N THR A 165 -15.86 -18.87 18.52
CA THR A 165 -15.65 -20.30 18.82
C THR A 165 -14.39 -20.81 18.14
N THR A 166 -13.67 -21.70 18.83
CA THR A 166 -12.46 -22.36 18.32
C THR A 166 -12.56 -23.84 18.63
N GLU A 167 -12.76 -24.65 17.60
CA GLU A 167 -13.12 -26.06 17.69
C GLU A 167 -11.99 -26.91 17.06
N PRO A 168 -11.08 -27.48 17.87
CA PRO A 168 -10.00 -28.33 17.38
C PRO A 168 -10.46 -29.77 17.16
N THR A 169 -9.96 -30.39 16.09
CA THR A 169 -10.01 -31.84 15.81
C THR A 169 -8.59 -32.29 15.48
N SER A 170 -8.13 -33.43 16.01
CA SER A 170 -6.73 -33.86 15.85
C SER A 170 -6.55 -35.37 15.88
N ALA A 171 -5.50 -35.83 15.19
CA ALA A 171 -4.92 -37.17 15.27
C ALA A 171 -3.48 -37.10 15.79
N ASN A 172 -2.68 -38.16 15.56
CA ASN A 172 -1.31 -38.26 16.06
C ASN A 172 -0.30 -37.36 15.31
N ASP A 173 -0.63 -37.01 14.06
CA ASP A 173 0.22 -36.41 13.03
C ASP A 173 -0.36 -35.11 12.41
N TRP A 174 -1.63 -34.80 12.70
CA TRP A 174 -2.29 -33.58 12.24
C TRP A 174 -3.34 -33.03 13.22
N ALA A 175 -3.60 -31.73 13.12
CA ALA A 175 -4.72 -31.05 13.77
C ALA A 175 -5.36 -30.04 12.81
N GLN A 176 -6.68 -29.96 12.82
CA GLN A 176 -7.45 -28.91 12.17
C GLN A 176 -8.24 -28.15 13.22
N ILE A 177 -8.13 -26.82 13.18
CA ILE A 177 -8.80 -25.92 14.11
C ILE A 177 -9.78 -25.08 13.30
N LYS A 178 -11.07 -25.36 13.46
CA LYS A 178 -12.14 -24.50 12.95
C LYS A 178 -12.26 -23.30 13.89
N HIS A 179 -12.22 -22.10 13.34
CA HIS A 179 -12.44 -20.86 14.09
C HIS A 179 -13.59 -20.07 13.46
N THR A 180 -14.53 -19.63 14.30
CA THR A 180 -15.75 -18.93 13.88
C THR A 180 -15.90 -17.64 14.68
N LEU A 181 -16.03 -16.50 13.99
CA LEU A 181 -16.28 -15.18 14.57
C LEU A 181 -17.32 -14.43 13.73
N ASP A 182 -18.36 -13.91 14.37
CA ASP A 182 -19.55 -13.36 13.71
C ASP A 182 -20.04 -14.31 12.57
N ASP A 183 -20.20 -13.82 11.34
CA ASP A 183 -20.58 -14.62 10.17
C ASP A 183 -19.38 -15.32 9.46
N THR A 184 -18.16 -15.17 9.96
CA THR A 184 -16.93 -15.67 9.33
C THR A 184 -16.46 -16.98 9.95
N THR A 185 -16.20 -18.01 9.13
CA THR A 185 -15.54 -19.27 9.54
C THR A 185 -14.30 -19.50 8.70
N TYR A 186 -13.18 -19.89 9.32
CA TYR A 186 -12.00 -20.40 8.63
C TYR A 186 -11.37 -21.57 9.39
N PHE A 187 -10.42 -22.26 8.74
CA PHE A 187 -9.77 -23.46 9.27
C PHE A 187 -8.25 -23.29 9.22
N VAL A 188 -7.57 -23.51 10.33
CA VAL A 188 -6.10 -23.66 10.37
C VAL A 188 -5.78 -25.14 10.49
N THR A 189 -5.06 -25.68 9.51
CA THR A 189 -4.58 -27.08 9.54
C THR A 189 -3.08 -27.09 9.81
N ALA A 190 -2.64 -27.99 10.70
CA ALA A 190 -1.25 -28.21 11.04
C ALA A 190 -0.93 -29.71 10.92
N GLN A 191 0.28 -30.04 10.45
CA GLN A 191 0.78 -31.40 10.28
C GLN A 191 2.24 -31.47 10.78
N TRP A 192 2.69 -32.65 11.24
CA TRP A 192 4.02 -32.81 11.84
C TRP A 192 4.58 -34.24 11.77
N ASP A 193 5.90 -34.37 11.62
CA ASP A 193 6.57 -35.67 11.39
C ASP A 193 6.87 -36.49 12.66
N LYS A 194 6.54 -35.96 13.86
CA LYS A 194 6.94 -36.54 15.17
C LYS A 194 5.93 -36.22 16.27
N ASP A 195 5.66 -37.19 17.14
CA ASP A 195 4.79 -37.07 18.32
C ASP A 195 4.86 -35.69 18.99
N CYS A 196 3.76 -34.94 18.92
CA CYS A 196 3.67 -33.57 19.41
C CYS A 196 2.45 -33.40 20.31
N ILE A 197 2.62 -32.68 21.42
CA ILE A 197 1.56 -32.42 22.40
C ILE A 197 1.13 -30.97 22.27
N PHE A 198 -0.16 -30.76 22.04
CA PHE A 198 -0.75 -29.45 21.81
C PHE A 198 -1.42 -28.89 23.06
N THR A 199 -1.41 -27.56 23.15
CA THR A 199 -2.23 -26.80 24.10
C THR A 199 -2.87 -25.62 23.37
N PHE A 200 -4.04 -25.18 23.83
CA PHE A 200 -4.74 -24.03 23.24
C PHE A 200 -4.72 -22.90 24.29
N SER A 201 -4.18 -21.72 23.94
CA SER A 201 -3.74 -20.75 24.97
C SER A 201 -3.65 -19.27 24.52
N THR A 202 -3.85 -18.35 25.48
CA THR A 202 -4.16 -16.93 25.24
C THR A 202 -3.23 -15.90 25.94
N THR A 203 -1.92 -15.82 25.59
CA THR A 203 -1.09 -14.56 25.64
C THR A 203 0.26 -14.64 24.83
N PHE A 204 1.22 -13.67 24.94
CA PHE A 204 2.23 -13.28 23.90
C PHE A 204 3.70 -13.01 24.35
N THR A 205 4.73 -13.11 23.43
CA THR A 205 5.84 -12.14 23.09
C THR A 205 7.02 -12.71 22.22
N SER A 206 7.99 -11.90 21.67
CA SER A 206 8.72 -12.09 20.35
C SER A 206 10.15 -11.43 20.25
N THR A 207 11.17 -11.64 19.35
CA THR A 207 11.50 -12.31 18.02
C THR A 207 13.04 -12.63 17.86
N SER A 208 13.56 -13.27 16.75
CA SER A 208 15.00 -13.23 16.33
C SER A 208 15.36 -13.71 14.86
N PRO A 209 16.39 -13.15 14.12
CA PRO A 209 16.51 -12.96 12.62
C PRO A 209 17.13 -14.10 11.70
N ARG A 210 17.36 -14.04 10.35
CA ARG A 210 16.68 -13.52 9.10
C ARG A 210 17.55 -13.63 7.79
N HIS A 211 17.17 -14.31 6.68
CA HIS A 211 17.84 -14.30 5.31
C HIS A 211 17.02 -15.04 4.18
N ARG A 212 17.25 -15.00 2.83
CA ARG A 212 17.81 -14.04 1.80
C ARG A 212 17.91 -14.69 0.37
N ALA A 213 17.62 -14.00 -0.76
CA ALA A 213 17.97 -14.39 -2.19
C ALA A 213 18.01 -13.18 -3.19
N ALA A 214 18.59 -13.37 -4.40
CA ALA A 214 18.85 -12.37 -5.49
C ALA A 214 19.83 -11.21 -5.15
N SER A 215 20.49 -10.59 -6.16
CA SER A 215 21.67 -9.72 -5.88
C SER A 215 22.04 -8.63 -6.90
N VAL A 216 22.32 -7.41 -6.41
CA VAL A 216 23.34 -6.51 -6.99
C VAL A 216 24.72 -6.96 -6.50
N SER A 217 25.70 -7.03 -7.40
CA SER A 217 27.08 -7.37 -7.06
C SER A 217 28.02 -6.18 -7.19
N TRP A 218 28.99 -6.11 -6.28
CA TRP A 218 30.05 -5.10 -6.28
C TRP A 218 31.36 -5.83 -6.46
N ILE A 219 32.13 -5.49 -7.49
CA ILE A 219 33.36 -6.20 -7.81
C ILE A 219 34.48 -5.61 -6.96
N GLN A 220 35.05 -6.41 -6.07
CA GLN A 220 36.20 -6.00 -5.27
C GLN A 220 37.49 -6.21 -6.06
N LYS A 221 38.19 -5.11 -6.42
CA LYS A 221 39.55 -5.18 -6.95
C LYS A 221 40.55 -5.37 -5.81
N SER A 222 40.86 -6.63 -5.50
CA SER A 222 41.87 -7.04 -4.50
C SER A 222 41.56 -6.68 -3.04
N SER A 223 42.42 -7.16 -2.13
CA SER A 223 42.32 -6.98 -0.68
C SER A 223 42.85 -5.63 -0.15
N SER A 224 43.37 -4.76 -1.01
CA SER A 224 44.07 -3.52 -0.60
C SER A 224 43.33 -2.20 -0.86
N THR A 225 42.18 -2.22 -1.54
CA THR A 225 41.34 -1.01 -1.71
C THR A 225 40.42 -0.82 -0.49
N PRO A 226 40.40 0.36 0.16
CA PRO A 226 39.43 0.67 1.20
C PRO A 226 38.00 0.49 0.68
N THR A 227 37.20 -0.38 1.31
CA THR A 227 35.78 -0.50 0.94
C THR A 227 34.99 0.65 1.54
N ASP A 228 34.43 1.50 0.67
CA ASP A 228 33.42 2.48 1.06
C ASP A 228 32.32 1.76 1.85
N THR A 229 32.11 2.20 3.09
CA THR A 229 31.15 1.59 4.01
C THR A 229 29.71 1.78 3.54
N ARG A 230 29.43 2.85 2.79
CA ARG A 230 28.11 3.14 2.21
C ARG A 230 27.73 2.08 1.17
N ALA A 231 28.67 1.62 0.33
CA ALA A 231 28.42 0.54 -0.63
C ALA A 231 28.09 -0.80 0.05
N ARG A 232 28.67 -1.06 1.23
CA ARG A 232 28.36 -2.23 2.07
C ARG A 232 26.98 -2.13 2.70
N GLU A 233 26.63 -0.96 3.23
CA GLU A 233 25.33 -0.67 3.84
C GLU A 233 24.19 -0.69 2.82
N ILE A 234 24.36 -0.06 1.65
CA ILE A 234 23.39 -0.11 0.54
C ILE A 234 23.16 -1.56 0.09
N ARG A 235 24.20 -2.40 0.00
CA ARG A 235 24.02 -3.85 -0.26
C ARG A 235 23.22 -4.55 0.86
N GLY A 236 23.39 -4.12 2.11
CA GLY A 236 22.58 -4.55 3.24
C GLY A 236 21.11 -4.19 3.04
N ARG A 237 20.82 -2.90 2.84
CA ARG A 237 19.50 -2.30 2.62
C ARG A 237 18.77 -2.96 1.45
N ILE A 238 19.38 -3.03 0.27
CA ILE A 238 18.81 -3.66 -0.95
C ILE A 238 18.21 -5.04 -0.64
N ILE A 239 19.01 -5.94 -0.07
CA ILE A 239 18.59 -7.34 0.07
C ILE A 239 17.71 -7.52 1.33
N LEU A 240 17.72 -6.56 2.26
CA LEU A 240 16.74 -6.48 3.34
C LEU A 240 15.37 -6.02 2.80
N SER A 241 15.32 -4.96 1.99
CA SER A 241 14.10 -4.51 1.30
C SER A 241 13.47 -5.64 0.50
N GLN A 242 14.23 -6.32 -0.35
CA GLN A 242 13.69 -7.39 -1.20
C GLN A 242 13.07 -8.53 -0.38
N HIS A 243 13.62 -8.85 0.79
CA HIS A 243 13.04 -9.87 1.67
C HIS A 243 11.79 -9.35 2.41
N LEU A 244 11.85 -8.15 2.98
CA LEU A 244 10.72 -7.55 3.71
C LEU A 244 9.51 -7.32 2.80
N LEU A 245 9.74 -6.83 1.59
CA LEU A 245 8.69 -6.54 0.62
C LEU A 245 8.11 -7.83 0.01
N ALA A 246 8.93 -8.84 -0.27
CA ALA A 246 8.43 -10.13 -0.75
C ALA A 246 7.53 -10.84 0.29
N VAL A 247 7.84 -10.71 1.59
CA VAL A 247 7.08 -11.37 2.67
C VAL A 247 5.82 -10.58 3.08
N ASN A 248 5.78 -9.25 2.90
CA ASN A 248 4.68 -8.41 3.44
C ASN A 248 3.88 -7.63 2.38
N TYR A 249 4.33 -7.58 1.12
CA TYR A 249 3.77 -6.71 0.06
C TYR A 249 3.55 -7.43 -1.29
N VAL A 250 3.95 -8.70 -1.40
CA VAL A 250 3.52 -9.58 -2.51
C VAL A 250 2.33 -10.39 -2.02
N GLY A 251 1.30 -10.45 -2.86
CA GLY A 251 0.02 -11.06 -2.55
C GLY A 251 -0.98 -10.74 -3.66
N LYS A 252 -2.08 -11.49 -3.69
CA LYS A 252 -3.12 -11.39 -4.74
C LYS A 252 -3.82 -10.03 -4.72
N GLU A 253 -3.88 -9.41 -3.54
CA GLU A 253 -4.47 -8.09 -3.33
C GLU A 253 -3.36 -7.05 -3.09
N PRO A 254 -3.55 -5.78 -3.50
CA PRO A 254 -2.57 -4.73 -3.28
C PRO A 254 -2.30 -4.49 -1.78
N PRO A 255 -1.04 -4.33 -1.36
CA PRO A 255 -0.71 -4.01 0.02
C PRO A 255 -1.30 -2.68 0.50
N GLN A 256 -1.56 -2.61 1.80
CA GLN A 256 -1.74 -1.37 2.55
C GLN A 256 -0.37 -0.72 2.90
N GLU A 257 -0.36 0.49 3.46
CA GLU A 257 0.85 1.27 3.84
C GLU A 257 1.97 0.49 4.53
N SER A 258 1.63 -0.44 5.40
CA SER A 258 2.59 -1.30 6.11
C SER A 258 2.50 -2.78 5.71
N GLY A 259 1.79 -3.11 4.63
CA GLY A 259 1.61 -4.50 4.18
C GLY A 259 1.01 -5.38 5.28
N LEU A 260 1.59 -6.56 5.51
CA LEU A 260 1.19 -7.49 6.58
C LEU A 260 1.77 -7.17 7.97
N VAL A 261 2.44 -6.03 8.18
CA VAL A 261 3.17 -5.71 9.44
C VAL A 261 2.26 -5.12 10.53
N ASN A 262 1.15 -4.49 10.16
CA ASN A 262 0.12 -3.94 11.06
C ASN A 262 -1.23 -3.85 10.32
N SER A 263 -2.31 -3.44 11.00
CA SER A 263 -3.62 -3.17 10.37
C SER A 263 -3.84 -1.70 10.01
N GLY A 264 -2.80 -0.99 9.58
CA GLY A 264 -2.86 0.40 9.12
C GLY A 264 -3.96 0.64 8.08
N TRP A 265 -4.72 1.72 8.28
CA TRP A 265 -5.94 2.01 7.49
C TRP A 265 -6.94 0.83 7.50
N TYR A 266 -7.11 0.22 8.67
CA TYR A 266 -7.89 -1.00 8.90
C TYR A 266 -7.42 -2.22 8.08
N GLY A 267 -6.21 -2.18 7.50
CA GLY A 267 -5.70 -3.21 6.59
C GLY A 267 -6.33 -3.21 5.20
N LYS A 268 -7.14 -2.19 4.85
CA LYS A 268 -7.72 -2.03 3.51
C LYS A 268 -6.65 -1.65 2.48
N PHE A 269 -6.84 -2.09 1.24
CA PHE A 269 -5.87 -1.94 0.15
C PHE A 269 -5.66 -0.47 -0.22
N HIS A 270 -4.40 -0.04 -0.25
CA HIS A 270 -4.06 1.37 -0.44
C HIS A 270 -3.53 1.59 -1.87
N LEU A 271 -4.47 1.56 -2.84
CA LEU A 271 -4.19 1.83 -4.26
C LEU A 271 -3.48 3.17 -4.47
N GLU A 272 -3.67 4.10 -3.52
CA GLU A 272 -2.93 5.35 -3.41
C GLU A 272 -1.43 5.20 -3.64
N ILE A 273 -0.83 4.20 -3.00
CA ILE A 273 0.61 4.03 -2.87
C ILE A 273 1.09 2.69 -3.43
N TYR A 274 0.19 1.87 -3.95
CA TYR A 274 0.48 0.56 -4.54
C TYR A 274 1.61 0.63 -5.60
N LEU A 275 1.63 1.69 -6.41
CA LEU A 275 2.74 1.96 -7.35
C LEU A 275 4.10 2.10 -6.64
N TRP A 276 4.14 2.86 -5.56
CA TRP A 276 5.37 3.16 -4.81
C TRP A 276 5.81 1.98 -3.91
N HIS A 277 4.90 1.08 -3.56
CA HIS A 277 5.24 -0.22 -2.96
C HIS A 277 5.73 -1.23 -3.99
N SER A 278 5.14 -1.29 -5.20
CA SER A 278 5.25 -2.48 -6.06
C SER A 278 5.96 -2.27 -7.40
N ALA A 279 6.02 -1.06 -7.96
CA ALA A 279 6.63 -0.85 -9.29
C ALA A 279 8.10 -1.27 -9.37
N HIS A 280 8.81 -1.22 -8.24
CA HIS A 280 10.20 -1.68 -8.11
C HIS A 280 10.39 -3.13 -8.54
N TRP A 281 9.38 -4.00 -8.41
CA TRP A 281 9.48 -5.38 -8.87
C TRP A 281 9.68 -5.49 -10.39
N GLY A 282 9.02 -4.64 -11.19
CA GLY A 282 9.28 -4.58 -12.64
C GLY A 282 10.69 -4.07 -12.95
N CYS A 283 11.14 -3.03 -12.23
CA CYS A 283 12.49 -2.46 -12.41
C CYS A 283 13.64 -3.42 -12.07
N TRP A 284 13.37 -4.43 -11.23
CA TRP A 284 14.32 -5.46 -10.79
C TRP A 284 14.08 -6.82 -11.48
N ASP A 285 13.38 -6.83 -12.62
CA ASP A 285 13.01 -8.03 -13.41
C ASP A 285 12.37 -9.15 -12.56
N LYS A 286 11.45 -8.76 -11.68
CA LYS A 286 10.63 -9.65 -10.86
C LYS A 286 9.15 -9.52 -11.20
N TRP A 287 8.86 -9.63 -12.50
CA TRP A 287 7.49 -9.61 -13.01
C TRP A 287 6.59 -10.63 -12.30
N ASP A 288 7.11 -11.82 -11.97
CA ASP A 288 6.39 -12.86 -11.23
C ASP A 288 6.03 -12.50 -9.78
N LEU A 289 6.54 -11.38 -9.23
CA LEU A 289 6.10 -10.82 -7.94
C LEU A 289 5.16 -9.61 -8.11
N LEU A 290 5.18 -8.95 -9.27
CA LEU A 290 4.33 -7.80 -9.59
C LEU A 290 2.99 -8.22 -10.19
N ASP A 291 3.00 -9.21 -11.08
CA ASP A 291 1.82 -9.70 -11.79
C ASP A 291 0.77 -10.38 -10.89
N TRP A 292 1.10 -10.58 -9.60
CA TRP A 292 0.20 -11.11 -8.56
C TRP A 292 -1.02 -10.24 -8.24
N SER A 293 -0.88 -8.92 -8.22
CA SER A 293 -1.94 -7.97 -7.80
C SER A 293 -2.24 -6.89 -8.82
N THR A 294 -1.52 -6.81 -9.95
CA THR A 294 -1.82 -5.81 -10.99
C THR A 294 -3.16 -6.05 -11.69
N ASP A 295 -3.72 -7.26 -11.56
CA ASP A 295 -5.07 -7.60 -12.03
C ASP A 295 -6.18 -6.81 -11.31
N VAL A 296 -5.89 -6.21 -10.15
CA VAL A 296 -6.86 -5.46 -9.32
C VAL A 296 -7.58 -4.38 -10.11
N TYR A 297 -6.87 -3.70 -11.00
CA TYR A 297 -7.44 -2.64 -11.83
C TYR A 297 -8.47 -3.20 -12.82
N SER A 298 -8.25 -4.40 -13.36
CA SER A 298 -9.21 -5.09 -14.21
C SER A 298 -10.39 -5.65 -13.40
N ARG A 299 -10.13 -6.14 -12.16
CA ARG A 299 -11.18 -6.62 -11.24
C ARG A 299 -12.11 -5.51 -10.74
N PHE A 300 -11.60 -4.28 -10.60
CA PHE A 300 -12.34 -3.12 -10.09
C PHE A 300 -12.98 -2.27 -11.22
N LEU A 301 -12.97 -2.73 -12.47
CA LEU A 301 -13.76 -2.15 -13.56
C LEU A 301 -15.25 -2.45 -13.37
N GLY A 302 -16.10 -1.44 -13.57
CA GLY A 302 -17.55 -1.53 -13.49
C GLY A 302 -18.20 -0.15 -13.60
N ASP A 303 -19.53 -0.09 -13.55
CA ASP A 303 -20.21 1.20 -13.44
C ASP A 303 -19.98 1.78 -12.02
N GLN A 304 -19.28 2.89 -11.98
CA GLN A 304 -18.99 3.64 -10.76
C GLN A 304 -19.79 4.94 -10.65
N GLY A 305 -20.70 5.26 -11.59
CA GLY A 305 -21.39 6.55 -11.65
C GLY A 305 -20.52 7.72 -12.15
N TYR A 306 -19.43 7.41 -12.86
CA TYR A 306 -18.56 8.38 -13.53
C TYR A 306 -18.44 8.04 -15.03
N SER A 307 -17.99 8.99 -15.85
CA SER A 307 -17.42 8.63 -17.16
C SER A 307 -16.05 8.01 -16.89
N GLY A 308 -15.82 6.77 -17.32
CA GLY A 308 -14.58 6.04 -17.05
C GLY A 308 -14.45 5.48 -15.63
N ALA A 309 -13.37 4.75 -15.39
CA ALA A 309 -13.05 4.12 -14.11
C ALA A 309 -12.22 5.06 -13.23
N ARG A 310 -12.66 5.24 -11.98
CA ARG A 310 -11.96 5.98 -10.93
C ARG A 310 -11.32 5.02 -9.92
N TRP A 311 -10.12 5.37 -9.45
CA TRP A 311 -9.39 4.58 -8.45
C TRP A 311 -9.44 5.29 -7.08
N GLY A 312 -9.93 4.61 -6.04
CA GLY A 312 -10.02 5.15 -4.68
C GLY A 312 -8.69 5.16 -3.93
N LYS A 313 -8.55 5.98 -2.88
CA LYS A 313 -7.37 5.98 -1.99
C LYS A 313 -7.25 4.64 -1.24
N MET A 314 -8.31 4.31 -0.49
CA MET A 314 -8.46 3.13 0.37
C MET A 314 -9.63 2.30 -0.14
N SER A 315 -9.38 1.06 -0.56
CA SER A 315 -10.36 0.16 -1.17
C SER A 315 -10.33 -1.23 -0.53
N ASP A 316 -11.34 -2.07 -0.78
CA ASP A 316 -11.42 -3.45 -0.28
C ASP A 316 -11.70 -4.45 -1.43
N PRO A 317 -11.78 -5.78 -1.18
CA PRO A 317 -11.92 -6.79 -2.25
C PRO A 317 -13.10 -6.60 -3.21
N SER A 318 -14.11 -5.80 -2.85
CA SER A 318 -15.24 -5.47 -3.73
C SER A 318 -14.91 -4.43 -4.82
N GLY A 319 -13.76 -3.76 -4.73
CA GLY A 319 -13.46 -2.55 -5.49
C GLY A 319 -14.10 -1.27 -4.92
N GLY A 320 -14.89 -1.39 -3.85
CA GLY A 320 -15.46 -0.26 -3.13
C GLY A 320 -14.38 0.61 -2.50
N SER A 321 -14.29 1.88 -2.93
CA SER A 321 -13.52 2.89 -2.20
C SER A 321 -14.23 3.24 -0.90
N ALA A 322 -13.55 3.13 0.23
CA ALA A 322 -14.11 3.48 1.53
C ALA A 322 -14.54 4.98 1.59
N PRO A 323 -15.63 5.32 2.32
CA PRO A 323 -16.04 6.70 2.51
C PRO A 323 -14.96 7.58 3.18
N GLY A 324 -15.09 8.90 3.06
CA GLY A 324 -14.26 9.86 3.80
C GLY A 324 -13.77 11.02 2.93
N LEU A 325 -13.57 12.19 3.54
CA LEU A 325 -13.21 13.41 2.81
C LEU A 325 -11.95 13.24 1.96
N ILE A 326 -10.88 12.73 2.57
CA ILE A 326 -9.60 12.51 1.87
C ILE A 326 -9.69 11.31 0.91
N ASN A 327 -10.32 10.22 1.34
CA ASN A 327 -10.51 8.99 0.55
C ASN A 327 -11.25 9.27 -0.78
N SER A 328 -12.24 10.16 -0.75
CA SER A 328 -13.06 10.55 -1.90
C SER A 328 -12.53 11.74 -2.70
N LEU A 329 -11.63 12.57 -2.16
CA LEU A 329 -11.13 13.78 -2.86
C LEU A 329 -9.67 13.70 -3.29
N LEU A 330 -8.90 12.72 -2.83
CA LEU A 330 -7.55 12.49 -3.32
C LEU A 330 -7.57 11.90 -4.75
N ILE A 331 -6.65 12.35 -5.61
CA ILE A 331 -6.64 11.97 -7.04
C ILE A 331 -5.28 11.51 -7.59
N TRP A 332 -4.16 11.68 -6.87
CA TRP A 332 -2.82 11.46 -7.42
C TRP A 332 -2.57 10.00 -7.85
N GLN A 333 -3.33 9.06 -7.29
CA GLN A 333 -3.33 7.65 -7.63
C GLN A 333 -3.96 7.30 -9.00
N GLN A 334 -4.72 8.22 -9.60
CA GLN A 334 -5.49 7.94 -10.81
C GLN A 334 -4.62 7.46 -12.00
N PRO A 335 -3.39 7.98 -12.25
CA PRO A 335 -2.54 7.50 -13.34
C PRO A 335 -1.76 6.19 -13.05
N HIS A 336 -1.89 5.60 -11.86
CA HIS A 336 -1.10 4.44 -11.42
C HIS A 336 -1.19 3.22 -12.35
N PRO A 337 -2.37 2.76 -12.82
CA PRO A 337 -2.43 1.65 -13.77
C PRO A 337 -1.81 1.98 -15.13
N LEU A 338 -1.82 3.25 -15.55
CA LEU A 338 -1.20 3.69 -16.81
C LEU A 338 0.33 3.57 -16.72
N TYR A 339 0.88 3.82 -15.53
CA TYR A 339 2.28 3.57 -15.24
C TYR A 339 2.63 2.07 -15.31
N PHE A 340 1.86 1.21 -14.63
CA PHE A 340 2.07 -0.25 -14.67
C PHE A 340 1.95 -0.80 -16.10
N ALA A 341 0.93 -0.40 -16.85
CA ALA A 341 0.73 -0.75 -18.25
C ALA A 341 1.93 -0.34 -19.12
N GLY A 342 2.36 0.93 -19.04
CA GLY A 342 3.50 1.44 -19.81
C GLY A 342 4.83 0.79 -19.43
N MET A 343 5.00 0.35 -18.18
CA MET A 343 6.18 -0.40 -17.74
C MET A 343 6.17 -1.82 -18.32
N GLU A 344 5.08 -2.58 -18.18
CA GLU A 344 4.99 -3.93 -18.75
C GLU A 344 5.06 -3.91 -20.28
N TYR A 345 4.56 -2.86 -20.94
CA TYR A 345 4.72 -2.73 -22.39
C TYR A 345 6.17 -2.46 -22.81
N ARG A 346 7.01 -1.80 -21.99
CA ARG A 346 8.45 -1.69 -22.28
C ARG A 346 9.15 -3.04 -22.15
N ALA A 347 8.86 -3.78 -21.09
CA ALA A 347 9.37 -5.13 -20.84
C ALA A 347 8.95 -6.11 -21.95
N LYS A 348 7.66 -6.10 -22.26
CA LYS A 348 6.95 -7.10 -23.06
C LYS A 348 6.15 -6.35 -24.16
N PRO A 349 6.80 -5.75 -25.18
CA PRO A 349 6.15 -4.92 -26.21
C PRO A 349 5.33 -5.76 -27.20
N THR A 350 4.20 -6.30 -26.74
CA THR A 350 3.39 -7.27 -27.48
C THR A 350 1.92 -6.89 -27.52
N LEU A 351 1.22 -7.40 -28.53
CA LEU A 351 -0.24 -7.26 -28.64
C LEU A 351 -0.99 -7.97 -27.49
N LYS A 352 -0.37 -8.96 -26.82
CA LYS A 352 -0.92 -9.56 -25.59
C LYS A 352 -0.93 -8.53 -24.45
N THR A 353 0.16 -7.82 -24.25
CA THR A 353 0.30 -6.76 -23.23
C THR A 353 -0.63 -5.58 -23.50
N LEU A 354 -0.70 -5.14 -24.77
CA LEU A 354 -1.63 -4.09 -25.20
C LEU A 354 -3.09 -4.45 -24.93
N ARG A 355 -3.46 -5.73 -25.13
CA ARG A 355 -4.80 -6.26 -24.81
C ARG A 355 -5.05 -6.41 -23.32
N LYS A 356 -4.09 -6.92 -22.52
CA LYS A 356 -4.17 -7.08 -21.05
C LYS A 356 -4.65 -5.80 -20.37
N TRP A 357 -4.04 -4.67 -20.73
CA TRP A 357 -4.31 -3.38 -20.11
C TRP A 357 -5.32 -2.50 -20.88
N ARG A 358 -5.80 -2.90 -22.06
CA ARG A 358 -6.60 -2.03 -22.96
C ARG A 358 -7.73 -1.32 -22.24
N GLU A 359 -8.58 -2.09 -21.56
CA GLU A 359 -9.79 -1.55 -20.93
C GLU A 359 -9.45 -0.68 -19.73
N VAL A 360 -8.55 -1.13 -18.85
CA VAL A 360 -8.04 -0.35 -17.72
C VAL A 360 -7.46 0.98 -18.20
N VAL A 361 -6.66 0.98 -19.27
CA VAL A 361 -6.03 2.19 -19.84
C VAL A 361 -7.09 3.16 -20.38
N PHE A 362 -8.05 2.67 -21.15
CA PHE A 362 -9.09 3.51 -21.75
C PHE A 362 -10.08 4.05 -20.71
N GLN A 363 -10.55 3.21 -19.78
CA GLN A 363 -11.47 3.63 -18.72
C GLN A 363 -10.80 4.60 -17.73
N THR A 364 -9.53 4.38 -17.38
CA THR A 364 -8.77 5.35 -16.57
C THR A 364 -8.64 6.70 -17.29
N ALA A 365 -8.32 6.68 -18.59
CA ALA A 365 -8.12 7.87 -19.40
C ALA A 365 -9.43 8.64 -19.66
N GLU A 366 -10.56 7.95 -19.82
CA GLU A 366 -11.88 8.57 -19.94
C GLU A 366 -12.28 9.30 -18.64
N PHE A 367 -12.03 8.70 -17.47
CA PHE A 367 -12.18 9.41 -16.21
C PHE A 367 -11.26 10.63 -16.14
N MET A 368 -9.98 10.46 -16.45
CA MET A 368 -9.01 11.55 -16.41
C MET A 368 -9.37 12.69 -17.35
N SER A 369 -9.82 12.40 -18.58
CA SER A 369 -10.33 13.39 -19.53
C SER A 369 -11.54 14.11 -18.97
N SER A 370 -12.58 13.38 -18.56
CA SER A 370 -13.83 13.99 -18.09
C SER A 370 -13.67 14.76 -16.76
N TYR A 371 -12.69 14.39 -15.93
CA TYR A 371 -12.39 15.11 -14.69
C TYR A 371 -11.76 16.50 -14.93
N THR A 372 -11.19 16.76 -16.12
CA THR A 372 -10.61 18.06 -16.44
C THR A 372 -11.67 19.08 -16.86
N PHE A 373 -11.38 20.36 -16.65
CA PHE A 373 -12.23 21.46 -17.11
C PHE A 373 -11.51 22.36 -18.11
N TRP A 374 -12.26 22.84 -19.10
CA TRP A 374 -11.82 23.92 -19.97
C TRP A 374 -11.97 25.26 -19.24
N ASN A 375 -10.90 26.06 -19.18
CA ASN A 375 -10.95 27.44 -18.73
C ASN A 375 -10.91 28.38 -19.94
N GLU A 376 -12.06 28.97 -20.27
CA GLU A 376 -12.23 29.90 -21.40
C GLU A 376 -11.30 31.12 -21.29
N SER A 377 -11.10 31.66 -20.09
CA SER A 377 -10.30 32.87 -19.86
C SER A 377 -8.81 32.69 -20.17
N THR A 378 -8.31 31.44 -20.06
CA THR A 378 -6.92 31.09 -20.34
C THR A 378 -6.75 30.27 -21.62
N GLY A 379 -7.85 29.84 -22.25
CA GLY A 379 -7.83 29.02 -23.47
C GLY A 379 -7.22 27.62 -23.30
N VAL A 380 -7.31 27.03 -22.11
CA VAL A 380 -6.62 25.79 -21.73
C VAL A 380 -7.36 24.97 -20.67
N TYR A 381 -7.06 23.67 -20.59
CA TYR A 381 -7.57 22.74 -19.59
C TYR A 381 -6.79 22.78 -18.27
N GLY A 382 -7.45 22.32 -17.20
CA GLY A 382 -6.82 22.13 -15.89
C GLY A 382 -7.59 21.21 -14.93
N LEU A 383 -7.13 21.20 -13.68
CA LEU A 383 -7.66 20.51 -12.50
C LEU A 383 -8.02 21.54 -11.40
N GLY A 384 -9.05 21.28 -10.61
CA GLY A 384 -9.61 22.26 -9.66
C GLY A 384 -10.60 21.63 -8.68
N PRO A 385 -11.21 22.43 -7.80
CA PRO A 385 -11.86 21.92 -6.61
C PRO A 385 -13.16 21.13 -6.91
N PRO A 386 -13.52 20.16 -6.06
CA PRO A 386 -12.83 19.77 -4.82
C PRO A 386 -11.83 18.60 -5.04
N PHE A 387 -10.57 18.77 -4.64
CA PHE A 387 -9.60 17.66 -4.57
C PHE A 387 -8.43 17.93 -3.62
N TYR A 388 -7.78 16.85 -3.16
CA TYR A 388 -6.47 16.91 -2.52
C TYR A 388 -5.35 16.56 -3.51
N PRO A 389 -4.22 17.29 -3.50
CA PRO A 389 -2.98 16.87 -4.13
C PRO A 389 -2.27 15.78 -3.31
N VAL A 390 -1.21 15.19 -3.88
CA VAL A 390 -0.29 14.25 -3.21
C VAL A 390 0.25 14.76 -1.87
N SER A 391 0.31 16.08 -1.67
CA SER A 391 0.79 16.67 -0.42
C SER A 391 -0.23 16.71 0.72
N GLU A 392 -1.50 16.35 0.46
CA GLU A 392 -2.65 16.28 1.40
C GLU A 392 -2.95 17.53 2.26
N ASN A 393 -2.19 18.60 2.09
CA ASN A 393 -2.09 19.73 3.03
C ASN A 393 -2.75 21.04 2.55
N THR A 394 -3.31 21.06 1.35
CA THR A 394 -4.11 22.19 0.84
C THR A 394 -5.59 22.01 1.19
N LYS A 395 -6.34 23.12 1.28
CA LYS A 395 -7.80 23.05 1.43
C LYS A 395 -8.43 22.58 0.11
N PRO A 396 -9.18 21.47 0.08
CA PRO A 396 -9.54 20.84 -1.19
C PRO A 396 -10.53 21.66 -2.02
N ASN A 397 -11.35 22.48 -1.36
CA ASN A 397 -12.34 23.37 -1.99
C ASN A 397 -11.75 24.61 -2.69
N VAL A 398 -10.45 24.86 -2.54
CA VAL A 398 -9.72 25.96 -3.23
C VAL A 398 -8.44 25.48 -3.92
N THR A 399 -8.18 24.17 -3.92
CA THR A 399 -7.02 23.59 -4.62
C THR A 399 -7.28 23.67 -6.11
N ILE A 400 -6.43 24.40 -6.83
CA ILE A 400 -6.48 24.58 -8.29
C ILE A 400 -5.09 24.28 -8.83
N ASN A 401 -5.03 23.38 -9.81
CA ASN A 401 -3.84 23.08 -10.61
C ASN A 401 -2.49 23.07 -9.86
N PRO A 402 -2.32 22.21 -8.83
CA PRO A 402 -1.01 21.93 -8.29
C PRO A 402 -0.12 21.23 -9.33
N THR A 403 1.18 21.38 -9.12
CA THR A 403 2.23 21.07 -10.08
C THR A 403 2.31 19.59 -10.46
N PHE A 404 2.23 18.70 -9.47
CA PHE A 404 2.43 17.26 -9.66
C PHE A 404 1.26 16.63 -10.43
N GLU A 405 0.05 17.02 -10.07
CA GLU A 405 -1.19 16.40 -10.54
C GLU A 405 -1.42 16.68 -12.02
N GLN A 406 -1.21 17.91 -12.50
CA GLN A 406 -1.29 18.24 -13.94
C GLN A 406 -0.25 17.46 -14.77
N VAL A 407 0.97 17.39 -14.25
CA VAL A 407 2.09 16.65 -14.83
C VAL A 407 1.75 15.17 -14.96
N TYR A 408 1.16 14.58 -13.91
CA TYR A 408 0.81 13.17 -13.87
C TYR A 408 -0.47 12.87 -14.68
N TRP A 409 -1.41 13.82 -14.74
CA TRP A 409 -2.59 13.76 -15.63
C TRP A 409 -2.18 13.73 -17.09
N ARG A 410 -1.30 14.65 -17.48
CA ARG A 410 -0.72 14.73 -18.82
C ARG A 410 -0.02 13.42 -19.17
N PHE A 411 0.85 12.90 -18.30
CA PHE A 411 1.53 11.62 -18.49
C PHE A 411 0.52 10.48 -18.78
N GLY A 412 -0.51 10.34 -17.95
CA GLY A 412 -1.50 9.27 -18.13
C GLY A 412 -2.24 9.37 -19.47
N LEU A 413 -2.69 10.57 -19.84
CA LEU A 413 -3.36 10.80 -21.12
C LEU A 413 -2.41 10.58 -22.32
N GLU A 414 -1.12 10.93 -22.22
CA GLU A 414 -0.12 10.61 -23.26
C GLU A 414 0.13 9.10 -23.38
N VAL A 415 0.20 8.35 -22.27
CA VAL A 415 0.28 6.88 -22.29
C VAL A 415 -0.93 6.28 -22.99
N ALA A 416 -2.14 6.70 -22.61
CA ALA A 416 -3.39 6.17 -23.14
C ALA A 416 -3.57 6.47 -24.65
N ARG A 417 -3.20 7.67 -25.08
CA ARG A 417 -3.10 8.01 -26.50
C ARG A 417 -2.13 7.08 -27.24
N SER A 418 -0.93 6.87 -26.70
CA SER A 418 0.03 5.94 -27.32
C SER A 418 -0.51 4.51 -27.36
N TRP A 419 -1.41 4.14 -26.44
CA TRP A 419 -2.08 2.84 -26.41
C TRP A 419 -3.10 2.66 -27.53
N GLN A 420 -3.70 3.74 -28.03
CA GLN A 420 -4.54 3.73 -29.24
C GLN A 420 -3.68 3.66 -30.50
N GLU A 421 -2.64 4.49 -30.58
CA GLU A 421 -1.69 4.54 -31.70
C GLU A 421 -0.95 3.20 -31.92
N ARG A 422 -0.56 2.50 -30.84
CA ARG A 422 0.07 1.15 -30.89
C ARG A 422 -0.87 0.01 -31.33
N GLN A 423 -2.15 0.29 -31.55
CA GLN A 423 -3.17 -0.71 -31.88
C GLN A 423 -3.98 -0.32 -33.13
N ASP A 424 -3.52 0.68 -33.89
CA ASP A 424 -4.18 1.25 -35.07
C ASP A 424 -5.66 1.65 -34.82
N LEU A 425 -5.96 2.07 -33.60
CA LEU A 425 -7.29 2.50 -33.19
C LEU A 425 -7.48 3.99 -33.48
N ALA A 426 -8.68 4.36 -33.90
CA ALA A 426 -9.09 5.76 -33.92
C ALA A 426 -8.95 6.38 -32.51
N ILE A 427 -8.51 7.64 -32.44
CA ILE A 427 -8.36 8.38 -31.19
C ILE A 427 -9.76 8.75 -30.68
N ALA A 428 -10.36 7.79 -29.96
CA ALA A 428 -11.73 7.86 -29.45
C ALA A 428 -11.84 8.35 -28.01
N ILE A 429 -10.71 8.44 -27.28
CA ILE A 429 -10.69 9.11 -25.97
C ILE A 429 -10.77 10.60 -26.24
N ASN A 430 -11.66 11.31 -25.54
CA ASN A 430 -11.76 12.77 -25.64
C ASN A 430 -10.57 13.42 -24.89
N THR A 431 -9.36 13.24 -25.38
CA THR A 431 -8.16 13.85 -24.79
C THR A 431 -8.15 15.36 -25.11
N PRO A 432 -8.10 16.24 -24.10
CA PRO A 432 -7.67 17.63 -24.30
C PRO A 432 -6.47 17.74 -25.24
N GLU A 433 -6.50 18.69 -26.20
CA GLU A 433 -5.31 19.00 -27.00
C GLU A 433 -4.15 19.34 -26.05
N PHE A 434 -3.10 18.51 -25.99
CA PHE A 434 -1.98 18.65 -25.06
C PHE A 434 -1.20 19.98 -25.13
N LYS A 435 -1.39 20.75 -26.22
CA LYS A 435 -0.89 22.12 -26.37
C LYS A 435 -1.64 23.15 -25.50
N ARG A 436 -2.84 22.78 -25.04
CA ARG A 436 -3.80 23.65 -24.32
C ARG A 436 -3.98 23.21 -22.87
N TRP A 437 -2.88 23.15 -22.11
CA TRP A 437 -2.87 23.00 -20.65
C TRP A 437 -2.11 24.16 -20.03
N ILE A 438 -2.52 24.62 -18.85
CA ILE A 438 -1.85 25.74 -18.17
C ILE A 438 -0.40 25.32 -17.78
N THR A 439 0.57 26.20 -17.97
CA THR A 439 1.91 26.08 -17.36
C THR A 439 1.99 26.94 -16.11
N PHE A 440 2.22 26.33 -14.94
CA PHE A 440 2.10 26.99 -13.63
C PHE A 440 3.39 27.62 -13.10
N GLY A 441 3.22 28.54 -12.14
CA GLY A 441 4.30 29.23 -11.43
C GLY A 441 5.00 28.40 -10.35
N PHE A 442 5.89 29.07 -9.61
CA PHE A 442 6.74 28.49 -8.58
C PHE A 442 5.96 28.23 -7.27
N LEU A 443 6.19 27.08 -6.62
CA LEU A 443 5.64 26.75 -5.29
C LEU A 443 6.77 26.49 -4.30
N SER A 444 6.97 27.41 -3.36
CA SER A 444 7.88 27.25 -2.22
C SER A 444 7.17 26.59 -1.04
N ASN A 445 7.81 25.57 -0.44
CA ASN A 445 7.69 25.07 0.95
C ASN A 445 7.10 23.66 1.20
N LEU A 446 6.73 22.84 0.20
CA LEU A 446 6.10 21.53 0.48
C LEU A 446 7.06 20.35 0.26
N ALA A 447 7.25 19.52 1.29
CA ALA A 447 8.12 18.32 1.24
C ALA A 447 7.80 17.40 0.05
N TRP A 448 6.51 17.26 -0.25
CA TRP A 448 5.98 16.44 -1.34
C TRP A 448 6.11 17.09 -2.74
N SER A 449 6.12 18.43 -2.87
CA SER A 449 6.10 19.08 -4.19
C SER A 449 7.45 19.07 -4.91
N TRP A 450 8.55 18.93 -4.16
CA TRP A 450 9.90 18.83 -4.72
C TRP A 450 10.19 17.50 -5.42
N CYS A 451 9.24 16.55 -5.40
CA CYS A 451 9.19 15.41 -6.32
C CYS A 451 8.99 15.84 -7.80
N VAL A 452 8.76 17.14 -8.06
CA VAL A 452 8.71 17.73 -9.41
C VAL A 452 9.75 18.84 -9.56
N VAL A 453 10.36 18.86 -10.74
CA VAL A 453 11.34 19.86 -11.16
C VAL A 453 10.69 21.22 -11.45
N THR A 454 11.14 22.27 -10.76
CA THR A 454 10.61 23.65 -10.89
C THR A 454 11.63 24.58 -11.54
N ARG A 455 11.32 25.12 -12.73
CA ARG A 455 12.20 26.09 -13.40
C ARG A 455 12.37 27.40 -12.62
N TYR A 456 13.57 27.95 -12.68
CA TYR A 456 13.90 29.33 -12.26
C TYR A 456 13.19 30.39 -13.14
N ASP A 457 12.58 29.98 -14.27
CA ASP A 457 11.64 30.78 -15.08
C ASP A 457 10.15 30.58 -14.67
N GLY A 458 9.89 29.89 -13.56
CA GLY A 458 8.55 29.71 -13.00
C GLY A 458 7.66 28.76 -13.80
N ARG A 459 8.18 27.57 -14.16
CA ARG A 459 7.44 26.53 -14.91
C ARG A 459 7.84 25.11 -14.46
N PRO A 460 6.90 24.21 -14.14
CA PRO A 460 7.22 22.82 -13.83
C PRO A 460 6.91 21.85 -14.97
N THR A 461 7.68 20.77 -15.04
CA THR A 461 7.37 19.58 -15.85
C THR A 461 8.05 18.36 -15.25
N MET A 462 7.32 17.28 -15.00
CA MET A 462 7.82 15.98 -15.46
C MET A 462 7.09 15.70 -16.77
N ASN A 463 7.82 15.66 -17.88
CA ASN A 463 7.26 15.14 -19.10
C ASN A 463 8.26 14.17 -19.72
N TYR A 464 7.73 13.07 -20.23
CA TYR A 464 8.45 12.01 -20.91
C TYR A 464 8.54 12.24 -22.43
N THR A 465 7.81 13.24 -22.95
CA THR A 465 7.76 13.61 -24.39
C THR A 465 8.24 15.04 -24.70
N LEU A 466 8.56 15.85 -23.68
CA LEU A 466 9.21 17.17 -23.83
C LEU A 466 10.49 17.20 -22.98
N PRO A 467 11.55 17.91 -23.41
CA PRO A 467 12.85 17.86 -22.75
C PRO A 467 12.82 18.44 -21.32
N LEU A 468 12.84 17.53 -20.34
CA LEU A 468 13.07 17.81 -18.93
C LEU A 468 14.36 18.62 -18.77
N ASN A 469 14.31 19.77 -18.10
CA ASN A 469 15.49 20.61 -17.90
C ASN A 469 16.31 20.07 -16.72
N LEU A 470 17.35 19.28 -17.02
CA LEU A 470 18.21 18.64 -16.02
C LEU A 470 19.04 19.64 -15.20
N THR A 471 19.46 20.77 -15.78
CA THR A 471 20.13 21.86 -15.04
C THR A 471 19.24 22.34 -13.91
N ILE A 472 17.95 22.51 -14.18
CA ILE A 472 16.98 22.99 -13.22
C ILE A 472 16.60 21.91 -12.20
N MET A 473 16.56 20.64 -12.61
CA MET A 473 16.42 19.51 -11.68
C MET A 473 17.56 19.50 -10.66
N LYS A 474 18.80 19.68 -11.14
CA LYS A 474 19.98 19.83 -10.29
C LYS A 474 19.87 21.04 -9.35
N ASN A 475 19.59 22.24 -9.87
CA ASN A 475 19.42 23.44 -9.03
C ASN A 475 18.32 23.27 -7.96
N THR A 476 17.23 22.56 -8.29
CA THR A 476 16.13 22.25 -7.35
C THR A 476 16.63 21.33 -6.23
N ALA A 477 17.33 20.24 -6.59
CA ALA A 477 17.86 19.29 -5.61
C ALA A 477 18.98 19.90 -4.75
N GLU A 478 19.85 20.74 -5.31
CA GLU A 478 20.85 21.52 -4.58
C GLU A 478 20.21 22.49 -3.59
N ARG A 479 19.08 23.13 -3.97
CA ARG A 479 18.33 23.99 -3.06
C ARG A 479 17.69 23.20 -1.91
N VAL A 480 17.12 22.03 -2.17
CA VAL A 480 16.61 21.13 -1.12
C VAL A 480 17.76 20.71 -0.18
N TRP A 481 18.87 20.21 -0.72
CA TRP A 481 20.04 19.79 0.07
C TRP A 481 20.59 20.90 0.97
N SER A 482 20.63 22.14 0.48
CA SER A 482 21.22 23.28 1.20
C SER A 482 20.26 24.05 2.12
N SER A 483 18.97 23.72 2.16
CA SER A 483 18.00 24.50 2.95
C SER A 483 16.78 23.76 3.49
N TRP A 484 16.63 22.45 3.22
CA TRP A 484 15.54 21.67 3.78
C TRP A 484 15.84 21.20 5.20
N ASN A 485 14.85 21.23 6.09
CA ASN A 485 14.98 20.64 7.41
C ASN A 485 14.72 19.12 7.35
N PHE A 486 15.78 18.33 7.36
CA PHE A 486 15.67 16.87 7.21
C PHE A 486 15.08 16.13 8.43
N THR A 487 14.86 16.80 9.57
CA THR A 487 14.03 16.23 10.66
C THR A 487 12.56 16.12 10.28
N ASP A 488 12.10 16.97 9.35
CA ASP A 488 10.69 17.02 8.91
C ASP A 488 10.47 16.14 7.65
N CYS A 489 11.52 15.43 7.22
CA CYS A 489 11.50 14.50 6.10
C CYS A 489 11.06 13.11 6.58
N TRP A 490 9.96 12.60 6.01
CA TRP A 490 9.48 11.25 6.28
C TRP A 490 10.37 10.22 5.58
N GLY A 491 10.43 8.98 6.09
CA GLY A 491 11.38 7.96 5.60
C GLY A 491 11.30 7.67 4.09
N TRP A 492 10.14 7.87 3.47
CA TRP A 492 9.94 7.72 2.01
C TRP A 492 10.46 8.91 1.18
N GLY A 493 10.68 10.07 1.80
CA GLY A 493 11.20 11.26 1.12
C GLY A 493 12.65 11.09 0.69
N PHE A 494 13.49 10.45 1.50
CA PHE A 494 14.92 10.26 1.20
C PHE A 494 15.17 9.48 -0.11
N PRO A 495 14.53 8.32 -0.37
CA PRO A 495 14.65 7.67 -1.68
C PRO A 495 14.10 8.50 -2.85
N THR A 496 13.05 9.29 -2.64
CA THR A 496 12.50 10.15 -3.70
C THR A 496 13.43 11.31 -4.04
N LEU A 497 14.11 11.88 -3.04
CA LEU A 497 15.18 12.84 -3.25
C LEU A 497 16.41 12.21 -3.93
N ALA A 498 16.74 10.95 -3.61
CA ALA A 498 17.78 10.19 -4.32
C ALA A 498 17.44 9.91 -5.79
N MET A 499 16.18 9.56 -6.10
CA MET A 499 15.70 9.45 -7.49
C MET A 499 15.83 10.78 -8.23
N ASN A 500 15.55 11.89 -7.54
CA ASN A 500 15.67 13.23 -8.09
C ASN A 500 17.11 13.68 -8.39
N THR A 501 18.13 13.23 -7.64
CA THR A 501 19.54 13.54 -7.92
C THR A 501 20.20 12.57 -8.88
N ALA A 502 19.77 11.30 -8.90
CA ALA A 502 20.19 10.36 -9.94
C ALA A 502 19.77 10.83 -11.35
N ARG A 503 18.59 11.43 -11.49
CA ARG A 503 18.02 11.85 -12.79
C ARG A 503 18.84 12.91 -13.57
N PRO A 504 19.47 13.93 -12.95
CA PRO A 504 20.40 14.84 -13.62
C PRO A 504 21.87 14.36 -13.67
N GLY A 505 22.19 13.16 -13.19
CA GLY A 505 23.56 12.61 -13.22
C GLY A 505 24.34 12.67 -11.90
N ASP A 506 23.71 12.99 -10.77
CA ASP A 506 24.36 13.11 -9.45
C ASP A 506 24.17 11.82 -8.63
N GLY A 507 24.93 10.79 -9.01
CA GLY A 507 24.98 9.50 -8.33
C GLY A 507 25.56 9.56 -6.92
N GLU A 508 26.47 10.50 -6.65
CA GLU A 508 27.04 10.72 -5.32
C GLU A 508 25.96 11.18 -4.34
N LYS A 509 25.24 12.27 -4.67
CA LYS A 509 24.19 12.78 -3.80
C LYS A 509 22.98 11.84 -3.70
N ALA A 510 22.73 11.04 -4.74
CA ALA A 510 21.72 9.98 -4.66
C ALA A 510 22.09 8.93 -3.59
N VAL A 511 23.38 8.59 -3.47
CA VAL A 511 23.89 7.75 -2.38
C VAL A 511 23.88 8.49 -1.03
N GLU A 512 24.22 9.78 -0.98
CA GLU A 512 24.14 10.58 0.25
C GLU A 512 22.71 10.59 0.83
N PHE A 513 21.68 10.82 0.01
CA PHE A 513 20.28 10.74 0.44
C PHE A 513 19.90 9.34 0.96
N LEU A 514 20.32 8.25 0.30
CA LEU A 514 20.08 6.88 0.74
C LEU A 514 20.88 6.47 2.00
N MET A 515 21.80 7.31 2.45
CA MET A 515 22.67 7.14 3.62
C MET A 515 22.46 8.21 4.71
N HIS A 516 21.53 9.14 4.52
CA HIS A 516 21.32 10.30 5.38
C HIS A 516 20.95 9.90 6.82
N GLU A 517 21.41 10.63 7.84
CA GLU A 517 21.23 10.23 9.24
C GLU A 517 19.76 10.20 9.69
N ASN A 518 18.93 11.14 9.22
CA ASN A 518 17.48 11.12 9.44
C ASN A 518 16.72 10.06 8.61
N PHE A 519 17.37 9.34 7.69
CA PHE A 519 16.70 8.30 6.90
C PHE A 519 16.53 7.01 7.73
N VAL A 520 15.44 6.98 8.51
CA VAL A 520 14.97 5.79 9.23
C VAL A 520 14.55 4.74 8.19
N PHE A 521 15.47 3.82 7.90
CA PHE A 521 15.26 2.72 6.96
C PHE A 521 14.52 1.57 7.64
N ASP A 522 13.31 1.29 7.16
CA ASP A 522 12.45 0.18 7.62
C ASP A 522 11.57 -0.36 6.47
N VAL A 523 10.75 -1.35 6.77
CA VAL A 523 9.73 -1.94 5.90
C VAL A 523 8.75 -0.89 5.31
N GLY A 524 8.16 -1.20 4.15
CA GLY A 524 7.20 -0.33 3.46
C GLY A 524 7.86 0.69 2.55
N MET A 525 7.33 1.92 2.50
CA MET A 525 7.81 2.97 1.61
C MET A 525 9.34 3.27 1.72
N PRO A 526 9.99 3.25 2.90
CA PRO A 526 11.44 3.43 2.99
C PRO A 526 12.20 2.32 2.25
N ALA A 527 11.79 1.07 2.44
CA ALA A 527 12.36 -0.09 1.77
C ALA A 527 12.08 -0.14 0.26
N SER A 528 10.84 0.11 -0.18
CA SER A 528 10.45 0.03 -1.60
C SER A 528 10.97 1.22 -2.39
N GLY A 529 10.88 2.43 -1.81
CA GLY A 529 11.51 3.63 -2.35
C GLY A 529 13.02 3.44 -2.53
N ALA A 530 13.73 2.85 -1.57
CA ALA A 530 15.16 2.58 -1.71
C ALA A 530 15.47 1.62 -2.88
N LEU A 531 14.60 0.64 -3.17
CA LEU A 531 14.75 -0.22 -4.35
C LEU A 531 14.40 0.49 -5.66
N LEU A 532 13.42 1.40 -5.67
CA LEU A 532 13.16 2.28 -6.81
C LEU A 532 14.38 3.16 -7.12
N ALA A 533 14.93 3.82 -6.10
CA ALA A 533 16.11 4.67 -6.21
C ALA A 533 17.33 3.91 -6.72
N VAL A 534 17.66 2.76 -6.14
CA VAL A 534 18.76 1.91 -6.60
C VAL A 534 18.53 1.42 -8.04
N GLY A 535 17.29 1.07 -8.42
CA GLY A 535 16.94 0.71 -9.79
C GLY A 535 17.19 1.85 -10.79
N MET A 536 16.73 3.06 -10.48
CA MET A 536 16.96 4.25 -11.31
C MET A 536 18.44 4.63 -11.42
N ILE A 537 19.21 4.48 -10.33
CA ILE A 537 20.67 4.68 -10.33
C ILE A 537 21.36 3.65 -11.24
N ALA A 538 20.95 2.38 -11.15
CA ALA A 538 21.57 1.25 -11.84
C ALA A 538 21.22 1.11 -13.33
N ALA A 539 20.00 1.51 -13.73
CA ALA A 539 19.44 1.25 -15.06
C ALA A 539 19.00 2.50 -15.83
N GLY A 540 18.81 3.63 -15.16
CA GLY A 540 18.27 4.84 -15.78
C GLY A 540 16.78 4.76 -16.06
N TRP A 541 16.34 5.36 -17.17
CA TRP A 541 14.93 5.69 -17.40
C TRP A 541 14.51 5.70 -18.89
N GLY A 542 13.19 5.71 -19.11
CA GLY A 542 12.56 5.77 -20.42
C GLY A 542 13.03 6.96 -21.26
N GLY A 543 13.17 6.75 -22.58
CA GLY A 543 13.70 7.75 -23.50
C GLY A 543 15.22 7.73 -23.68
N GLY A 544 15.93 6.72 -23.15
CA GLY A 544 17.33 6.46 -23.47
C GLY A 544 18.35 7.23 -22.61
N GLY A 545 17.92 7.81 -21.50
CA GLY A 545 18.86 8.39 -20.53
C GLY A 545 19.51 7.32 -19.67
N LYS A 546 20.85 7.27 -19.70
CA LYS A 546 21.63 6.49 -18.75
C LYS A 546 21.36 7.00 -17.33
N GLY A 547 21.30 6.09 -16.36
CA GLY A 547 21.10 6.43 -14.96
C GLY A 547 22.17 7.36 -14.41
N GLY A 548 21.95 7.88 -13.20
CA GLY A 548 22.91 8.77 -12.53
C GLY A 548 24.30 8.16 -12.32
N GLY A 549 24.41 6.84 -12.48
CA GLY A 549 25.59 6.07 -12.10
C GLY A 549 25.68 5.93 -10.58
N PHE A 550 26.44 4.95 -10.14
CA PHE A 550 26.90 4.93 -8.77
C PHE A 550 28.09 5.90 -8.61
N PRO A 551 28.39 6.36 -7.38
CA PRO A 551 29.59 7.13 -7.02
C PRO A 551 30.85 6.82 -7.84
N GLU A 552 31.61 7.87 -8.18
CA GLU A 552 32.84 7.68 -8.95
C GLU A 552 33.86 6.83 -8.16
N GLY A 553 34.40 5.80 -8.81
CA GLY A 553 35.25 4.79 -8.17
C GLY A 553 34.50 3.57 -7.61
N TRP A 554 33.16 3.56 -7.52
CA TRP A 554 32.40 2.35 -7.17
C TRP A 554 32.33 1.37 -8.36
N MET A 555 33.03 0.24 -8.25
CA MET A 555 32.97 -0.83 -9.28
C MET A 555 31.71 -1.71 -9.10
N VAL A 556 30.61 -1.29 -9.73
CA VAL A 556 29.31 -1.97 -9.66
C VAL A 556 29.04 -2.80 -10.91
N ARG A 557 28.39 -3.95 -10.74
CA ARG A 557 27.82 -4.74 -11.85
C ARG A 557 26.31 -4.90 -11.60
N SER A 558 25.53 -4.12 -12.34
CA SER A 558 24.07 -4.23 -12.45
C SER A 558 23.70 -5.06 -13.70
N GLU A 559 22.85 -6.07 -13.50
CA GLU A 559 22.33 -6.97 -14.53
C GLU A 559 20.89 -7.35 -14.14
N GLY A 560 20.01 -7.62 -15.11
CA GLY A 560 18.60 -7.93 -14.82
C GLY A 560 17.81 -6.75 -14.24
N PHE A 561 18.05 -5.54 -14.76
CA PHE A 561 17.28 -4.35 -14.41
C PHE A 561 16.56 -3.77 -15.64
N GLU A 562 15.35 -3.27 -15.42
CA GLU A 562 14.63 -2.45 -16.38
C GLU A 562 14.70 -0.96 -16.02
N ALA A 563 14.76 -0.12 -17.06
CA ALA A 563 14.69 1.32 -16.91
C ALA A 563 13.32 1.76 -16.38
N PHE A 564 13.32 2.60 -15.34
CA PHE A 564 12.12 3.25 -14.79
C PHE A 564 11.43 4.08 -15.90
N MET A 565 10.13 4.39 -15.78
CA MET A 565 9.49 5.29 -16.75
C MET A 565 10.11 6.68 -16.63
#